data_AF-A0A6U6PK25-F1
#
_entry.id   AF-A0A6U6PK25-F1
#
_cell.length_a   1.000
_cell.length_b   1.000
_cell.length_c   1.000
_cell.angle_alpha   90.00
_cell.angle_beta   90.00
_cell.angle_gamma   90.00
#
_symmetry.space_group_name_H-M   'P 1'
#
loop_
_entity.id
_entity.type
_entity.pdbx_description
1 polymer ?
#
loop_
_entity_poly.entity_id
_entity_poly.type
_entity_poly.pdbx_seq_one_letter_code
_entity_poly.pdbx_strand_id
1 'polypeptide(L)'
;MAAAPLTAIRRRVKDDHSCLFWAFAYLAEGCEAGLQSVSDPGEAGRAKVRELREACAQDALKDPDPMTRALLLDVGSVEAYASKIRDKYEWGGENEVLALARHYSLEVALVNCESLQVMCYGSDVPDCKGRVHILYTGQHYDPLVAGVSPDAPPSAERRCFAQGDGSLEAAALEAARAHNAEAARRAKQKRVKKIKCLGCGQLLSDAEAFAMHCQEVEHDDDFAYECENVEVVIEGDEPLPEGSIDLASDSVHTFNNVAQEALSNLHATPVTIGATKYHSLEHYWLCAQYIGQDDAVAASIASAASTEQAAILAHGASPHSQRPDWRERRAAVMLEAMRAKVSQNPAFAEMLRATGEKTIVCVDTDPWAGMQAPGGIATGQNNVGKCMMEVRGELRSVRSI
;
A
#
# COMPACT_ATOMS: atom_id res chain seq x y z
N MET A 1 -34.99 36.27 3.69
CA MET A 1 -34.66 34.91 4.17
C MET A 1 -33.30 34.57 3.58
N ALA A 2 -32.32 34.17 4.40
CA ALA A 2 -31.05 33.68 3.87
C ALA A 2 -31.31 32.37 3.09
N ALA A 3 -30.78 32.26 1.87
CA ALA A 3 -30.85 31.02 1.11
C ALA A 3 -30.18 29.90 1.93
N ALA A 4 -30.75 28.70 1.93
CA ALA A 4 -30.11 27.55 2.58
C ALA A 4 -28.70 27.34 2.00
N PRO A 5 -27.69 27.01 2.83
CA PRO A 5 -26.33 26.79 2.35
C PRO A 5 -26.32 25.64 1.33
N LEU A 6 -25.64 25.85 0.19
CA LEU A 6 -25.47 24.84 -0.84
C LEU A 6 -24.61 23.68 -0.30
N THR A 7 -25.00 22.45 -0.58
CA THR A 7 -24.17 21.27 -0.27
C THR A 7 -23.31 20.95 -1.49
N ALA A 8 -21.99 20.89 -1.33
CA ALA A 8 -21.08 20.39 -2.36
C ALA A 8 -21.06 18.85 -2.33
N ILE A 9 -21.32 18.24 -3.47
CA ILE A 9 -21.36 16.79 -3.67
C ILE A 9 -20.19 16.41 -4.56
N ARG A 10 -19.29 15.57 -4.05
CA ARG A 10 -18.23 14.94 -4.83
C ARG A 10 -18.79 13.73 -5.58
N ARG A 11 -18.75 13.75 -6.90
CA ARG A 11 -19.04 12.54 -7.68
C ARG A 11 -17.74 11.84 -8.02
N ARG A 12 -17.62 10.57 -7.64
CA ARG A 12 -16.41 9.79 -7.93
C ARG A 12 -16.42 9.33 -9.37
N VAL A 13 -15.44 9.78 -10.15
CA VAL A 13 -15.19 9.24 -11.48
C VAL A 13 -14.31 8.00 -11.37
N LYS A 14 -14.11 7.33 -12.51
CA LYS A 14 -13.24 6.17 -12.61
C LYS A 14 -11.80 6.53 -12.23
N ASP A 15 -11.19 5.71 -11.39
CA ASP A 15 -9.78 5.82 -11.01
C ASP A 15 -8.88 5.22 -12.09
N ASP A 16 -8.76 5.96 -13.19
CA ASP A 16 -7.79 5.72 -14.24
C ASP A 16 -7.06 7.02 -14.62
N HIS A 17 -6.14 6.90 -15.57
CA HIS A 17 -5.31 7.99 -16.07
C HIS A 17 -6.12 9.08 -16.82
N SER A 18 -7.46 8.95 -16.89
CA SER A 18 -8.37 9.89 -17.55
C SER A 18 -9.35 10.59 -16.61
N CYS A 19 -9.19 10.50 -15.27
CA CYS A 19 -10.08 11.12 -14.28
C CYS A 19 -10.40 12.60 -14.56
N LEU A 20 -9.42 13.41 -14.99
CA LEU A 20 -9.64 14.81 -15.37
C LEU A 20 -10.68 14.94 -16.49
N PHE A 21 -10.53 14.17 -17.57
CA PHE A 21 -11.42 14.22 -18.73
C PHE A 21 -12.81 13.68 -18.37
N TRP A 22 -12.89 12.69 -17.49
CA TRP A 22 -14.16 12.22 -16.94
C TRP A 22 -14.89 13.32 -16.16
N ALA A 23 -14.17 14.07 -15.32
CA ALA A 23 -14.71 15.18 -14.55
C ALA A 23 -15.25 16.29 -15.47
N PHE A 24 -14.48 16.69 -16.49
CA PHE A 24 -14.92 17.68 -17.47
C PHE A 24 -16.13 17.23 -18.28
N ALA A 25 -16.09 16.00 -18.82
CA ALA A 25 -17.21 15.46 -19.58
C ALA A 25 -18.50 15.46 -18.73
N TYR A 26 -18.41 15.09 -17.45
CA TYR A 26 -19.56 15.09 -16.55
C TYR A 26 -20.11 16.49 -16.28
N LEU A 27 -19.23 17.47 -16.03
CA LEU A 27 -19.62 18.84 -15.70
C LEU A 27 -20.18 19.61 -16.90
N ALA A 28 -19.58 19.43 -18.08
CA ALA A 28 -19.87 20.25 -19.26
C ALA A 28 -20.94 19.66 -20.19
N GLU A 29 -21.10 18.33 -20.27
CA GLU A 29 -22.01 17.69 -21.25
C GLU A 29 -23.42 17.39 -20.69
N GLY A 30 -23.68 17.70 -19.41
CA GLY A 30 -25.01 17.58 -18.81
C GLY A 30 -25.56 16.14 -18.69
N CYS A 31 -26.82 16.00 -18.31
CA CYS A 31 -27.51 14.70 -18.16
C CYS A 31 -28.04 14.12 -19.49
N GLU A 32 -28.13 14.94 -20.55
CA GLU A 32 -28.75 14.56 -21.83
C GLU A 32 -27.86 13.66 -22.70
N ALA A 33 -26.53 13.69 -22.51
CA ALA A 33 -25.56 12.94 -23.31
C ALA A 33 -25.46 11.43 -22.97
N GLY A 34 -26.39 10.87 -22.18
CA GLY A 34 -26.32 9.47 -21.74
C GLY A 34 -25.24 9.18 -20.69
N LEU A 35 -24.48 10.20 -20.25
CA LEU A 35 -23.51 10.18 -19.15
C LEU A 35 -24.21 10.19 -17.77
N GLN A 36 -25.21 9.34 -17.58
CA GLN A 36 -25.94 9.24 -16.31
C GLN A 36 -25.10 8.62 -15.19
N SER A 37 -24.14 7.77 -15.57
CA SER A 37 -23.20 7.13 -14.65
C SER A 37 -21.90 7.92 -14.60
N VAL A 38 -21.53 8.41 -13.41
CA VAL A 38 -20.27 9.15 -13.18
C VAL A 38 -19.06 8.20 -13.18
N SER A 39 -19.28 6.94 -12.77
CA SER A 39 -18.21 5.96 -12.55
C SER A 39 -17.91 5.06 -13.76
N ASP A 40 -18.90 4.81 -14.62
CA ASP A 40 -18.71 4.11 -15.90
C ASP A 40 -19.73 4.60 -16.94
N PRO A 41 -19.38 5.61 -17.74
CA PRO A 41 -20.26 6.17 -18.76
C PRO A 41 -20.26 5.38 -20.09
N GLY A 42 -19.75 4.13 -20.09
CA GLY A 42 -19.79 3.26 -21.24
C GLY A 42 -19.01 3.78 -22.46
N GLU A 43 -19.39 3.35 -23.66
CA GLU A 43 -18.66 3.73 -24.88
C GLU A 43 -18.84 5.21 -25.25
N ALA A 44 -20.02 5.78 -24.99
CA ALA A 44 -20.28 7.20 -25.24
C ALA A 44 -19.35 8.09 -24.42
N GLY A 45 -19.18 7.79 -23.13
CA GLY A 45 -18.22 8.51 -22.31
C GLY A 45 -16.77 8.31 -22.77
N ARG A 46 -16.38 7.09 -23.15
CA ARG A 46 -15.02 6.84 -23.67
C ARG A 46 -14.75 7.60 -24.96
N ALA A 47 -15.76 7.71 -25.84
CA ALA A 47 -15.67 8.53 -27.05
C ALA A 47 -15.47 10.01 -26.69
N LYS A 48 -16.21 10.52 -25.70
CA LYS A 48 -16.05 11.89 -25.21
C LYS A 48 -14.66 12.13 -24.60
N VAL A 49 -14.12 11.21 -23.82
CA VAL A 49 -12.73 11.35 -23.31
C VAL A 49 -11.71 11.42 -24.44
N ARG A 50 -11.87 10.61 -25.50
CA ARG A 50 -11.01 10.71 -26.69
C ARG A 50 -11.14 12.07 -27.38
N GLU A 51 -12.35 12.59 -27.49
CA GLU A 51 -12.61 13.93 -28.03
C GLU A 51 -11.95 15.03 -27.19
N LEU A 52 -12.02 14.95 -25.85
CA LEU A 52 -11.39 15.93 -24.97
C LEU A 52 -9.86 15.89 -24.99
N ARG A 53 -9.28 14.69 -25.08
CA ARG A 53 -7.84 14.52 -25.31
C ARG A 53 -7.42 15.12 -26.66
N GLU A 54 -8.23 14.91 -27.71
CA GLU A 54 -8.00 15.56 -29.01
C GLU A 54 -8.11 17.07 -28.92
N ALA A 55 -9.07 17.61 -28.17
CA ALA A 55 -9.19 19.06 -27.95
C ALA A 55 -7.93 19.64 -27.31
N CYS A 56 -7.35 18.97 -26.30
CA CYS A 56 -6.09 19.39 -25.67
C CYS A 56 -4.90 19.31 -26.65
N ALA A 57 -4.83 18.22 -27.42
CA ALA A 57 -3.80 18.07 -28.45
C ALA A 57 -3.88 19.19 -29.50
N GLN A 58 -5.09 19.53 -29.96
CA GLN A 58 -5.32 20.60 -30.93
C GLN A 58 -5.06 21.99 -30.37
N ASP A 59 -5.36 22.21 -29.08
CA ASP A 59 -5.04 23.46 -28.38
C ASP A 59 -3.53 23.73 -28.40
N ALA A 60 -2.70 22.73 -28.10
CA ALA A 60 -1.24 22.86 -28.17
C ALA A 60 -0.72 23.03 -29.60
N LEU A 61 -1.28 22.32 -30.58
CA LEU A 61 -0.85 22.39 -31.99
C LEU A 61 -1.19 23.73 -32.66
N LYS A 62 -2.22 24.43 -32.16
CA LYS A 62 -2.67 25.73 -32.70
C LYS A 62 -2.07 26.92 -31.97
N ASP A 63 -1.20 26.67 -30.98
CA ASP A 63 -0.56 27.74 -30.22
C ASP A 63 0.28 28.62 -31.17
N PRO A 64 0.11 29.95 -31.13
CA PRO A 64 0.85 30.87 -31.99
C PRO A 64 2.36 30.88 -31.70
N ASP A 65 2.80 30.41 -30.52
CA ASP A 65 4.21 30.23 -30.16
C ASP A 65 4.48 28.77 -29.73
N PRO A 66 4.62 27.85 -30.70
CA PRO A 66 4.76 26.42 -30.43
C PRO A 66 6.07 26.08 -29.70
N MET A 67 7.12 26.91 -29.81
CA MET A 67 8.39 26.66 -29.11
C MET A 67 8.25 26.93 -27.61
N THR A 68 7.70 28.09 -27.25
CA THR A 68 7.43 28.42 -25.84
C THR A 68 6.39 27.47 -25.26
N ARG A 69 5.35 27.12 -26.03
CA ARG A 69 4.34 26.16 -25.59
C ARG A 69 4.94 24.79 -25.28
N ALA A 70 5.81 24.26 -26.14
CA ALA A 70 6.49 22.99 -25.90
C ALA A 70 7.36 23.02 -24.63
N LEU A 71 8.05 24.14 -24.37
CA LEU A 71 8.82 24.33 -23.13
C LEU A 71 7.94 24.30 -21.88
N LEU A 72 6.80 25.00 -21.89
CA LEU A 72 5.85 25.03 -20.76
C LEU A 72 5.17 23.67 -20.52
N LEU A 73 5.09 22.84 -21.56
CA LEU A 73 4.58 21.48 -21.51
C LEU A 73 5.66 20.44 -21.16
N ASP A 74 6.91 20.88 -20.96
CA ASP A 74 8.08 20.03 -20.69
C ASP A 74 8.26 18.92 -21.74
N VAL A 75 8.18 19.29 -23.01
CA VAL A 75 8.37 18.37 -24.16
C VAL A 75 9.24 18.98 -25.24
N GLY A 76 9.79 18.13 -26.12
CA GLY A 76 10.62 18.57 -27.25
C GLY A 76 9.85 19.31 -28.37
N SER A 77 8.54 19.08 -28.51
CA SER A 77 7.69 19.80 -29.47
C SER A 77 6.20 19.67 -29.13
N VAL A 78 5.36 20.57 -29.66
CA VAL A 78 3.90 20.48 -29.48
C VAL A 78 3.30 19.23 -30.12
N GLU A 79 3.90 18.69 -31.19
CA GLU A 79 3.50 17.42 -31.79
C GLU A 79 3.80 16.24 -30.88
N ALA A 80 4.94 16.25 -30.19
CA ALA A 80 5.30 15.23 -29.22
C ALA A 80 4.29 15.21 -28.05
N TYR A 81 3.95 16.38 -27.50
CA TYR A 81 2.90 16.49 -26.50
C TYR A 81 1.53 16.07 -27.03
N ALA A 82 1.15 16.51 -28.24
CA ALA A 82 -0.12 16.14 -28.86
C ALA A 82 -0.24 14.63 -29.07
N SER A 83 0.86 13.94 -29.39
CA SER A 83 0.89 12.47 -29.41
C SER A 83 0.72 11.88 -28.01
N LYS A 84 1.41 12.44 -27.01
CA LYS A 84 1.40 11.98 -25.62
C LYS A 84 -0.01 12.07 -25.01
N ILE A 85 -0.64 13.24 -25.09
CA ILE A 85 -1.93 13.49 -24.40
C ILE A 85 -3.11 12.71 -25.01
N ARG A 86 -2.98 12.25 -26.27
CA ARG A 86 -3.94 11.34 -26.91
C ARG A 86 -3.91 9.93 -26.31
N ASP A 87 -2.79 9.52 -25.69
CA ASP A 87 -2.70 8.24 -25.01
C ASP A 87 -3.61 8.23 -23.78
N LYS A 88 -4.45 7.21 -23.66
CA LYS A 88 -5.37 7.03 -22.53
C LYS A 88 -4.66 6.78 -21.20
N TYR A 89 -3.37 6.43 -21.22
CA TYR A 89 -2.54 6.24 -20.04
C TYR A 89 -1.78 7.51 -19.63
N GLU A 90 -1.85 8.58 -20.42
CA GLU A 90 -1.25 9.86 -20.04
C GLU A 90 -2.18 10.64 -19.12
N TRP A 91 -1.63 11.19 -18.03
CA TRP A 91 -2.37 11.99 -17.06
C TRP A 91 -2.63 13.38 -17.61
N GLY A 92 -3.82 13.92 -17.34
CA GLY A 92 -4.10 15.33 -17.50
C GLY A 92 -3.75 16.13 -16.23
N GLY A 93 -3.40 17.40 -16.40
CA GLY A 93 -3.10 18.35 -15.35
C GLY A 93 -3.56 19.78 -15.68
N GLU A 94 -2.88 20.78 -15.13
CA GLU A 94 -3.28 22.19 -15.26
C GLU A 94 -3.32 22.68 -16.72
N ASN A 95 -2.41 22.20 -17.56
CA ASN A 95 -2.39 22.55 -18.99
C ASN A 95 -3.65 22.09 -19.71
N GLU A 96 -4.15 20.89 -19.38
CA GLU A 96 -5.40 20.38 -19.95
C GLU A 96 -6.61 21.07 -19.33
N VAL A 97 -6.57 21.45 -18.04
CA VAL A 97 -7.61 22.30 -17.42
C VAL A 97 -7.76 23.61 -18.21
N LEU A 98 -6.65 24.29 -18.55
CA LEU A 98 -6.67 25.52 -19.34
C LEU A 98 -7.21 25.29 -20.76
N ALA A 99 -6.74 24.24 -21.44
CA ALA A 99 -7.21 23.90 -22.78
C ALA A 99 -8.72 23.59 -22.80
N LEU A 100 -9.21 22.84 -21.81
CA LEU A 100 -10.62 22.45 -21.71
C LEU A 100 -11.51 23.60 -21.24
N ALA A 101 -11.01 24.49 -20.38
CA ALA A 101 -11.67 25.75 -20.03
C ALA A 101 -11.95 26.59 -21.29
N ARG A 102 -10.96 26.72 -22.19
CA ARG A 102 -11.13 27.38 -23.49
C ARG A 102 -12.11 26.63 -24.39
N HIS A 103 -11.94 25.30 -24.51
CA HIS A 103 -12.76 24.45 -25.37
C HIS A 103 -14.27 24.58 -25.06
N TYR A 104 -14.62 24.59 -23.77
CA TYR A 104 -16.02 24.71 -23.35
C TYR A 104 -16.48 26.16 -23.11
N SER A 105 -15.56 27.12 -23.12
CA SER A 105 -15.80 28.50 -22.69
C SER A 105 -16.29 28.56 -21.25
N LEU A 106 -15.56 27.91 -20.33
CA LEU A 106 -15.91 27.82 -18.91
C LEU A 106 -14.77 28.33 -18.03
N GLU A 107 -15.14 28.90 -16.89
CA GLU A 107 -14.24 29.09 -15.76
C GLU A 107 -14.20 27.80 -14.92
N VAL A 108 -13.01 27.38 -14.48
CA VAL A 108 -12.82 26.16 -13.71
C VAL A 108 -12.26 26.50 -12.35
N ALA A 109 -13.06 26.27 -11.30
CA ALA A 109 -12.64 26.39 -9.91
C ALA A 109 -12.10 25.05 -9.41
N LEU A 110 -10.77 24.92 -9.37
CA LEU A 110 -10.07 23.72 -8.92
C LEU A 110 -9.80 23.80 -7.42
N VAL A 111 -10.40 22.89 -6.65
CA VAL A 111 -10.33 22.81 -5.20
C VAL A 111 -9.24 21.80 -4.84
N ASN A 112 -8.10 22.29 -4.38
CA ASN A 112 -6.95 21.44 -4.06
C ASN A 112 -7.03 20.95 -2.60
N CYS A 113 -7.05 19.63 -2.41
CA CYS A 113 -7.12 19.01 -1.09
C CYS A 113 -5.88 19.26 -0.22
N GLU A 114 -4.69 19.35 -0.82
CA GLU A 114 -3.44 19.55 -0.09
C GLU A 114 -3.32 20.98 0.41
N SER A 115 -3.44 21.97 -0.48
CA SER A 115 -3.29 23.38 -0.12
C SER A 115 -4.54 23.99 0.52
N LEU A 116 -5.70 23.32 0.39
CA LEU A 116 -7.02 23.84 0.77
C LEU A 116 -7.30 25.22 0.16
N GLN A 117 -6.87 25.39 -1.10
CA GLN A 117 -7.12 26.59 -1.90
C GLN A 117 -7.99 26.26 -3.12
N VAL A 118 -8.72 27.27 -3.57
CA VAL A 118 -9.46 27.23 -4.84
C VAL A 118 -8.66 28.02 -5.87
N MET A 119 -8.20 27.35 -6.92
CA MET A 119 -7.50 27.96 -8.04
C MET A 119 -8.48 28.09 -9.21
N CYS A 120 -8.66 29.31 -9.72
CA CYS A 120 -9.56 29.57 -10.83
C CYS A 120 -8.77 29.65 -12.14
N TYR A 121 -9.17 28.85 -13.13
CA TYR A 121 -8.60 28.83 -14.47
C TYR A 121 -9.65 29.29 -15.49
N GLY A 122 -9.21 29.94 -16.56
CA GLY A 122 -10.09 30.41 -17.64
C GLY A 122 -10.99 31.58 -17.25
N SER A 123 -10.65 32.34 -16.20
CA SER A 123 -11.37 33.55 -15.80
C SER A 123 -11.35 34.66 -16.85
N ASP A 124 -10.41 34.61 -17.78
CA ASP A 124 -10.19 35.53 -18.89
C ASP A 124 -10.73 35.01 -20.24
N VAL A 125 -11.37 33.83 -20.26
CA VAL A 125 -11.93 33.26 -21.48
C VAL A 125 -13.06 34.17 -22.00
N PRO A 126 -12.99 34.63 -23.26
CA PRO A 126 -14.06 35.41 -23.88
C PRO A 126 -15.39 34.63 -23.88
N ASP A 127 -16.50 35.33 -23.66
CA ASP A 127 -17.85 34.76 -23.70
C ASP A 127 -18.04 33.55 -22.75
N CYS A 128 -17.47 33.63 -21.55
CA CYS A 128 -17.58 32.59 -20.52
C CYS A 128 -19.05 32.21 -20.26
N LYS A 129 -19.37 30.93 -20.45
CA LYS A 129 -20.72 30.36 -20.28
C LYS A 129 -21.06 30.05 -18.83
N GLY A 130 -20.07 30.07 -17.94
CA GLY A 130 -20.24 29.82 -16.52
C GLY A 130 -19.01 29.19 -15.87
N ARG A 131 -19.16 28.84 -14.60
CA ARG A 131 -18.13 28.25 -13.74
C ARG A 131 -18.49 26.82 -13.34
N VAL A 132 -17.50 25.94 -13.35
CA VAL A 132 -17.61 24.56 -12.83
C VAL A 132 -16.57 24.31 -11.73
N HIS A 133 -16.80 23.33 -10.86
CA HIS A 133 -15.92 23.03 -9.73
C HIS A 133 -15.37 21.60 -9.83
N ILE A 134 -14.06 21.44 -9.60
CA ILE A 134 -13.37 20.15 -9.61
C ILE A 134 -12.57 20.02 -8.32
N LEU A 135 -12.66 18.88 -7.64
CA LEU A 135 -11.81 18.51 -6.52
C LEU A 135 -10.55 17.82 -7.05
N TYR A 136 -9.37 18.24 -6.59
CA TYR A 136 -8.10 17.60 -6.88
C TYR A 136 -7.45 17.07 -5.60
N THR A 137 -7.18 15.77 -5.55
CA THR A 137 -6.63 15.10 -4.36
C THR A 137 -5.11 15.02 -4.33
N GLY A 138 -4.40 15.66 -5.27
CA GLY A 138 -2.97 15.46 -5.51
C GLY A 138 -2.66 14.38 -6.56
N GLN A 139 -3.58 13.45 -6.79
CA GLN A 139 -3.41 12.37 -7.77
C GLN A 139 -4.68 11.99 -8.55
N HIS A 140 -5.82 12.58 -8.22
CA HIS A 140 -7.10 12.24 -8.82
C HIS A 140 -8.01 13.48 -8.88
N TYR A 141 -8.83 13.57 -9.93
CA TYR A 141 -9.80 14.65 -10.15
C TYR A 141 -11.22 14.12 -10.07
N ASP A 142 -12.06 14.78 -9.29
CA ASP A 142 -13.49 14.48 -9.19
C ASP A 142 -14.33 15.74 -9.38
N PRO A 143 -15.43 15.69 -10.13
CA PRO A 143 -16.33 16.83 -10.25
C PRO A 143 -17.06 17.12 -8.92
N LEU A 144 -17.22 18.42 -8.64
CA LEU A 144 -18.00 18.96 -7.53
C LEU A 144 -19.23 19.68 -8.06
N VAL A 145 -20.39 19.29 -7.55
CA VAL A 145 -21.69 19.84 -7.95
C VAL A 145 -22.45 20.30 -6.72
N ALA A 146 -23.40 21.22 -6.87
CA ALA A 146 -24.29 21.57 -5.76
C ALA A 146 -25.55 20.71 -5.78
N GLY A 147 -26.03 20.31 -4.60
CA GLY A 147 -27.35 19.72 -4.44
C GLY A 147 -28.02 20.14 -3.14
N VAL A 148 -29.28 19.70 -3.00
CA VAL A 148 -30.09 19.94 -1.80
C VAL A 148 -29.67 19.07 -0.60
N SER A 149 -29.01 17.94 -0.87
CA SER A 149 -28.48 17.00 0.12
C SER A 149 -27.30 16.21 -0.48
N PRO A 150 -26.44 15.59 0.34
CA PRO A 150 -25.32 14.76 -0.15
C PRO A 150 -25.74 13.65 -1.12
N ASP A 151 -26.93 13.08 -0.92
CA ASP A 151 -27.49 11.97 -1.70
C ASP A 151 -28.37 12.43 -2.88
N ALA A 152 -28.36 13.72 -3.23
CA ALA A 152 -29.17 14.21 -4.34
C ALA A 152 -28.82 13.43 -5.63
N PRO A 153 -29.82 13.02 -6.44
CA PRO A 153 -29.55 12.33 -7.70
C PRO A 153 -28.92 13.27 -8.72
N PRO A 154 -28.21 12.75 -9.75
CA PRO A 154 -27.62 13.58 -10.81
C PRO A 154 -28.59 14.51 -11.53
N SER A 155 -29.89 14.16 -11.59
CA SER A 155 -30.93 15.00 -12.19
C SER A 155 -31.30 16.24 -11.38
N ALA A 156 -30.94 16.29 -10.09
CA ALA A 156 -31.28 17.36 -9.16
C ALA A 156 -30.07 18.22 -8.75
N GLU A 157 -28.91 17.99 -9.38
CA GLU A 157 -27.69 18.71 -9.06
C GLU A 157 -27.45 19.90 -10.00
N ARG A 158 -26.83 20.96 -9.49
CA ARG A 158 -26.36 22.10 -10.26
C ARG A 158 -24.86 21.93 -10.51
N ARG A 159 -24.50 21.75 -11.78
CA ARG A 159 -23.12 21.56 -12.23
C ARG A 159 -22.40 22.85 -12.61
N CYS A 160 -23.15 23.82 -13.14
CA CYS A 160 -22.63 25.08 -13.66
C CYS A 160 -23.19 26.29 -12.90
N PHE A 161 -22.33 27.27 -12.68
CA PHE A 161 -22.57 28.50 -11.92
C PHE A 161 -22.29 29.72 -12.79
N ALA A 162 -22.67 30.92 -12.33
CA ALA A 162 -22.24 32.13 -13.02
C ALA A 162 -20.71 32.28 -12.90
N GLN A 163 -20.07 32.91 -13.88
CA GLN A 163 -18.65 33.27 -13.78
C GLN A 163 -18.43 34.13 -12.52
N GLY A 164 -17.38 33.83 -11.75
CA GLY A 164 -17.10 34.51 -10.48
C GLY A 164 -17.99 34.10 -9.30
N ASP A 165 -18.95 33.18 -9.48
CA ASP A 165 -19.83 32.71 -8.41
C ASP A 165 -19.07 31.79 -7.44
N GLY A 166 -18.69 32.36 -6.29
CA GLY A 166 -18.01 31.64 -5.21
C GLY A 166 -18.95 30.95 -4.21
N SER A 167 -20.27 30.89 -4.48
CA SER A 167 -21.25 30.38 -3.51
C SER A 167 -21.05 28.92 -3.08
N LEU A 168 -20.34 28.11 -3.88
CA LEU A 168 -20.01 26.72 -3.56
C LEU A 168 -18.66 26.55 -2.86
N GLU A 169 -17.77 27.55 -2.89
CA GLU A 169 -16.36 27.40 -2.49
C GLU A 169 -16.20 26.95 -1.03
N ALA A 170 -16.97 27.52 -0.11
CA ALA A 170 -16.93 27.11 1.29
C ALA A 170 -17.32 25.64 1.46
N ALA A 171 -18.41 25.19 0.85
CA ALA A 171 -18.85 23.80 0.91
C ALA A 171 -17.87 22.86 0.19
N ALA A 172 -17.24 23.31 -0.89
CA ALA A 172 -16.23 22.56 -1.62
C ALA A 172 -14.95 22.36 -0.80
N LEU A 173 -14.50 23.38 -0.08
CA LEU A 173 -13.38 23.28 0.85
C LEU A 173 -13.70 22.33 2.01
N GLU A 174 -14.93 22.31 2.51
CA GLU A 174 -15.36 21.31 3.50
C GLU A 174 -15.35 19.89 2.91
N ALA A 175 -15.73 19.70 1.65
CA ALA A 175 -15.59 18.40 0.97
C ALA A 175 -14.11 17.97 0.85
N ALA A 176 -13.20 18.91 0.62
CA ALA A 176 -11.75 18.65 0.62
C ALA A 176 -11.24 18.26 2.01
N ARG A 177 -11.66 18.96 3.08
CA ARG A 177 -11.34 18.60 4.47
C ARG A 177 -11.86 17.22 4.84
N ALA A 178 -13.11 16.91 4.48
CA ALA A 178 -13.70 15.59 4.74
C ALA A 178 -12.92 14.48 4.02
N HIS A 179 -12.46 14.72 2.79
CA HIS A 179 -11.57 13.79 2.08
C HIS A 179 -10.26 13.56 2.84
N ASN A 180 -9.59 14.63 3.28
CA ASN A 180 -8.33 14.53 4.01
C ASN A 180 -8.51 13.80 5.36
N ALA A 181 -9.60 14.07 6.08
CA ALA A 181 -9.92 13.40 7.33
C ALA A 181 -10.13 11.89 7.12
N GLU A 182 -10.86 11.50 6.07
CA GLU A 182 -11.05 10.09 5.70
C GLU A 182 -9.74 9.43 5.27
N ALA A 183 -8.89 10.12 4.50
CA ALA A 183 -7.58 9.61 4.12
C ALA A 183 -6.67 9.41 5.34
N ALA A 184 -6.64 10.37 6.28
CA ALA A 184 -5.89 10.27 7.53
C ALA A 184 -6.41 9.14 8.43
N ARG A 185 -7.73 8.93 8.47
CA ARG A 185 -8.35 7.81 9.19
C ARG A 185 -7.92 6.47 8.57
N ARG A 186 -8.05 6.32 7.24
CA ARG A 186 -7.64 5.11 6.51
C ARG A 186 -6.16 4.80 6.65
N ALA A 187 -5.30 5.81 6.69
CA ALA A 187 -3.86 5.63 6.89
C ALA A 187 -3.51 5.03 8.27
N LYS A 188 -4.39 5.19 9.27
CA LYS A 188 -4.24 4.58 10.60
C LYS A 188 -4.87 3.20 10.72
N GLN A 189 -5.71 2.81 9.77
CA GLN A 189 -6.38 1.52 9.81
C GLN A 189 -5.38 0.39 9.64
N LYS A 190 -5.56 -0.65 10.45
CA LYS A 190 -4.82 -1.90 10.31
C LYS A 190 -5.76 -2.96 9.72
N ARG A 191 -5.23 -3.89 8.93
CA ARG A 191 -5.99 -4.93 8.25
C ARG A 191 -5.46 -6.30 8.62
N VAL A 192 -6.38 -7.20 8.98
CA VAL A 192 -6.06 -8.59 9.32
C VAL A 192 -6.87 -9.52 8.46
N LYS A 193 -6.20 -10.49 7.85
CA LYS A 193 -6.89 -11.63 7.25
C LYS A 193 -7.32 -12.58 8.35
N LYS A 194 -8.61 -12.89 8.40
CA LYS A 194 -9.22 -13.87 9.31
C LYS A 194 -9.95 -14.92 8.48
N ILE A 195 -10.11 -16.10 9.05
CA ILE A 195 -10.97 -17.13 8.49
C ILE A 195 -12.32 -17.01 9.18
N LYS A 196 -13.39 -16.71 8.44
CA LYS A 196 -14.75 -16.70 8.94
C LYS A 196 -15.36 -18.09 8.77
N CYS A 197 -15.83 -18.67 9.87
CA CYS A 197 -16.64 -19.89 9.83
C CYS A 197 -18.02 -19.56 9.26
N LEU A 198 -18.46 -20.24 8.20
CA LEU A 198 -19.78 -19.98 7.60
C LEU A 198 -20.94 -20.62 8.37
N GLY A 199 -20.66 -21.57 9.26
CA GLY A 199 -21.66 -22.20 10.12
C GLY A 199 -22.11 -21.29 11.26
N CYS A 200 -21.18 -20.62 11.95
CA CYS A 200 -21.48 -19.81 13.14
C CYS A 200 -21.07 -18.32 13.03
N GLY A 201 -20.33 -17.95 11.99
CA GLY A 201 -19.86 -16.57 11.77
C GLY A 201 -18.62 -16.15 12.56
N GLN A 202 -18.02 -17.03 13.37
CA GLN A 202 -16.83 -16.71 14.16
C GLN A 202 -15.62 -16.40 13.25
N LEU A 203 -14.78 -15.46 13.69
CA LEU A 203 -13.54 -15.06 13.01
C LEU A 203 -12.31 -15.68 13.69
N LEU A 204 -11.55 -16.47 12.94
CA LEU A 204 -10.43 -17.28 13.40
C LEU A 204 -9.12 -16.71 12.84
N SER A 205 -8.04 -16.81 13.61
CA SER A 205 -6.73 -16.24 13.25
C SER A 205 -6.12 -16.89 12.02
N ASP A 206 -6.32 -18.19 11.84
CA ASP A 206 -5.66 -19.02 10.86
C ASP A 206 -6.39 -20.37 10.70
N ALA A 207 -5.85 -21.23 9.82
CA ALA A 207 -6.44 -22.53 9.50
C ALA A 207 -6.38 -23.54 10.66
N GLU A 208 -5.41 -23.42 11.55
CA GLU A 208 -5.29 -24.29 12.72
C GLU A 208 -6.36 -23.93 13.75
N ALA A 209 -6.53 -22.63 14.02
CA ALA A 209 -7.62 -22.12 14.86
C ALA A 209 -9.00 -22.47 14.28
N PHE A 210 -9.16 -22.45 12.95
CA PHE A 210 -10.38 -22.92 12.29
C PHE A 210 -10.61 -24.42 12.45
N ALA A 211 -9.58 -25.24 12.24
CA ALA A 211 -9.68 -26.68 12.41
C ALA A 211 -10.04 -27.07 13.85
N MET A 212 -9.44 -26.41 14.84
CA MET A 212 -9.75 -26.61 16.26
C MET A 212 -11.19 -26.14 16.57
N HIS A 213 -11.60 -24.98 16.07
CA HIS A 213 -12.96 -24.48 16.20
C HIS A 213 -14.01 -25.48 15.67
N CYS A 214 -13.77 -26.07 14.50
CA CYS A 214 -14.66 -27.08 13.92
C CYS A 214 -14.73 -28.39 14.71
N GLN A 215 -13.79 -28.64 15.63
CA GLN A 215 -13.83 -29.79 16.54
C GLN A 215 -14.52 -29.46 17.86
N GLU A 216 -14.50 -28.20 18.28
CA GLU A 216 -15.02 -27.75 19.59
C GLU A 216 -16.46 -27.22 19.53
N VAL A 217 -16.89 -26.72 18.39
CA VAL A 217 -18.20 -26.08 18.21
C VAL A 217 -19.13 -26.99 17.40
N GLU A 218 -20.32 -27.25 17.92
CA GLU A 218 -21.38 -27.91 17.15
C GLU A 218 -21.97 -26.95 16.11
N HIS A 219 -21.93 -27.37 14.84
CA HIS A 219 -22.60 -26.71 13.72
C HIS A 219 -23.80 -27.52 13.27
N ASP A 220 -24.68 -26.92 12.47
CA ASP A 220 -25.84 -27.62 11.87
C ASP A 220 -25.39 -28.81 11.01
N ASP A 221 -26.26 -29.82 10.84
CA ASP A 221 -25.95 -31.07 10.13
C ASP A 221 -25.60 -30.83 8.64
N ASP A 222 -26.05 -29.71 8.08
CA ASP A 222 -25.76 -29.28 6.70
C ASP A 222 -24.42 -28.50 6.58
N PHE A 223 -23.64 -28.37 7.66
CA PHE A 223 -22.37 -27.65 7.67
C PHE A 223 -21.25 -28.40 6.93
N ALA A 224 -20.86 -27.88 5.76
CA ALA A 224 -19.84 -28.48 4.90
C ALA A 224 -18.39 -28.03 5.19
N TYR A 225 -18.07 -27.61 6.42
CA TYR A 225 -16.74 -27.05 6.80
C TYR A 225 -16.31 -25.87 5.91
N GLU A 226 -17.29 -25.12 5.42
CA GLU A 226 -17.03 -24.00 4.54
C GLU A 226 -16.52 -22.80 5.34
N CYS A 227 -15.48 -22.17 4.80
CA CYS A 227 -14.89 -20.99 5.37
C CYS A 227 -14.62 -19.93 4.31
N GLU A 228 -14.64 -18.67 4.73
CA GLU A 228 -14.33 -17.53 3.89
C GLU A 228 -13.15 -16.77 4.48
N ASN A 229 -12.17 -16.42 3.65
CA ASN A 229 -11.13 -15.48 4.06
C ASN A 229 -11.71 -14.07 4.05
N VAL A 230 -11.80 -13.45 5.22
CA VAL A 230 -12.31 -12.09 5.37
C VAL A 230 -11.20 -11.15 5.82
N GLU A 231 -11.23 -9.92 5.33
CA GLU A 231 -10.36 -8.86 5.80
C GLU A 231 -11.10 -8.04 6.87
N VAL A 232 -10.56 -8.05 8.08
CA VAL A 232 -11.05 -7.24 9.19
C VAL A 232 -10.25 -5.94 9.22
N VAL A 233 -10.95 -4.82 9.15
CA VAL A 233 -10.37 -3.48 9.31
C VAL A 233 -10.48 -3.10 10.78
N ILE A 234 -9.34 -2.82 11.39
CA ILE A 234 -9.22 -2.32 12.75
C ILE A 234 -8.99 -0.81 12.66
N GLU A 235 -9.87 -0.04 13.28
CA GLU A 235 -9.74 1.41 13.33
C GLU A 235 -8.52 1.80 14.20
N GLY A 236 -7.90 2.95 13.92
CA GLY A 236 -6.58 3.28 14.46
C GLY A 236 -6.44 3.27 15.99
N ASP A 237 -7.54 3.50 16.72
CA ASP A 237 -7.59 3.55 18.18
C ASP A 237 -8.12 2.24 18.81
N GLU A 238 -8.50 1.25 17.99
CA GLU A 238 -8.96 -0.04 18.49
C GLU A 238 -7.77 -0.91 18.92
N PRO A 239 -7.92 -1.64 20.04
CA PRO A 239 -6.87 -2.55 20.50
C PRO A 239 -6.59 -3.61 19.43
N LEU A 240 -5.32 -3.92 19.23
CA LEU A 240 -4.96 -5.05 18.38
C LEU A 240 -5.59 -6.33 18.94
N PRO A 241 -5.90 -7.34 18.10
CA PRO A 241 -6.46 -8.60 18.56
C PRO A 241 -5.56 -9.24 19.61
N GLU A 242 -6.16 -9.89 20.60
CA GLU A 242 -5.42 -10.62 21.64
C GLU A 242 -4.38 -11.57 21.01
N GLY A 243 -3.16 -11.58 21.55
CA GLY A 243 -2.03 -12.36 21.03
C GLY A 243 -1.25 -11.73 19.87
N SER A 244 -1.69 -10.59 19.33
CA SER A 244 -0.91 -9.84 18.34
C SER A 244 0.27 -9.08 18.98
N ILE A 245 1.29 -8.81 18.17
CA ILE A 245 2.45 -8.03 18.59
C ILE A 245 2.40 -6.66 17.93
N ASP A 246 2.39 -5.61 18.74
CA ASP A 246 2.63 -4.25 18.26
C ASP A 246 4.13 -4.02 18.06
N LEU A 247 4.56 -4.04 16.79
CA LEU A 247 5.97 -3.82 16.43
C LEU A 247 6.47 -2.42 16.81
N ALA A 248 5.58 -1.45 17.01
CA ALA A 248 5.93 -0.09 17.38
C ALA A 248 5.95 0.15 18.91
N SER A 249 5.58 -0.85 19.72
CA SER A 249 5.55 -0.72 21.18
C SER A 249 6.95 -0.55 21.77
N ASP A 250 7.08 0.31 22.78
CA ASP A 250 8.33 0.51 23.53
C ASP A 250 8.86 -0.77 24.19
N SER A 251 7.98 -1.74 24.47
CA SER A 251 8.31 -3.06 25.03
C SER A 251 8.87 -4.06 23.99
N VAL A 252 8.92 -3.69 22.71
CA VAL A 252 9.39 -4.53 21.61
C VAL A 252 10.71 -3.97 21.06
N HIS A 253 11.64 -4.87 20.73
CA HIS A 253 12.84 -4.55 19.98
C HIS A 253 12.76 -5.24 18.62
N THR A 254 12.54 -4.47 17.57
CA THR A 254 12.40 -4.96 16.19
C THR A 254 13.71 -4.81 15.43
N PHE A 255 14.07 -5.79 14.62
CA PHE A 255 15.10 -5.66 13.60
C PHE A 255 14.67 -6.36 12.30
N ASN A 256 15.14 -5.86 11.16
CA ASN A 256 14.89 -6.49 9.87
C ASN A 256 15.96 -7.57 9.60
N ASN A 257 15.58 -8.72 9.06
CA ASN A 257 16.56 -9.76 8.71
C ASN A 257 17.29 -9.42 7.39
N VAL A 258 18.10 -8.37 7.42
CA VAL A 258 18.89 -7.87 6.28
C VAL A 258 20.37 -7.78 6.67
N ALA A 259 21.28 -7.79 5.70
CA ALA A 259 22.73 -7.88 5.98
C ALA A 259 23.29 -6.68 6.76
N GLN A 260 22.62 -5.52 6.71
CA GLN A 260 23.01 -4.28 7.39
C GLN A 260 22.69 -4.27 8.89
N GLU A 261 21.72 -5.08 9.32
CA GLU A 261 21.22 -5.10 10.70
C GLU A 261 22.06 -6.06 11.53
N ALA A 262 22.73 -5.57 12.58
CA ALA A 262 23.72 -6.38 13.31
C ALA A 262 23.13 -7.62 14.01
N LEU A 263 21.84 -7.56 14.38
CA LEU A 263 21.13 -8.71 14.95
C LEU A 263 20.76 -9.78 13.90
N SER A 264 20.68 -9.41 12.63
CA SER A 264 20.27 -10.27 11.52
C SER A 264 21.11 -11.55 11.36
N ASN A 265 20.48 -12.60 10.83
CA ASN A 265 21.16 -13.81 10.41
C ASN A 265 21.98 -13.59 9.13
N LEU A 266 21.61 -12.61 8.31
CA LEU A 266 22.30 -12.24 7.08
C LEU A 266 23.53 -11.36 7.36
N HIS A 267 23.63 -10.76 8.55
CA HIS A 267 24.78 -9.95 8.90
C HIS A 267 26.05 -10.79 8.93
N ALA A 268 27.13 -10.25 8.36
CA ALA A 268 28.42 -10.92 8.20
C ALA A 268 29.16 -11.04 9.54
N THR A 269 28.69 -11.94 10.39
CA THR A 269 29.31 -12.31 11.66
C THR A 269 29.75 -13.77 11.56
N PRO A 270 31.04 -14.03 11.27
CA PRO A 270 31.50 -15.40 11.07
C PRO A 270 31.32 -16.26 12.33
N VAL A 271 30.93 -17.51 12.11
CA VAL A 271 30.80 -18.52 13.17
C VAL A 271 31.43 -19.82 12.72
N THR A 272 32.02 -20.55 13.67
CA THR A 272 32.50 -21.91 13.47
C THR A 272 31.57 -22.87 14.19
N ILE A 273 31.00 -23.82 13.45
CA ILE A 273 30.11 -24.86 13.97
C ILE A 273 30.64 -26.20 13.48
N GLY A 274 30.93 -27.12 14.41
CA GLY A 274 31.71 -28.31 14.12
C GLY A 274 33.11 -27.93 13.59
N ALA A 275 33.49 -28.50 12.45
CA ALA A 275 34.76 -28.21 11.79
C ALA A 275 34.67 -27.09 10.72
N THR A 276 33.49 -26.54 10.46
CA THR A 276 33.25 -25.63 9.34
C THR A 276 33.07 -24.20 9.83
N LYS A 277 33.70 -23.25 9.11
CA LYS A 277 33.51 -21.81 9.32
C LYS A 277 32.51 -21.27 8.30
N TYR A 278 31.51 -20.55 8.79
CA TYR A 278 30.46 -19.91 7.99
C TYR A 278 30.62 -18.39 8.08
N HIS A 279 30.31 -17.68 6.99
CA HIS A 279 30.43 -16.21 6.93
C HIS A 279 29.32 -15.47 7.69
N SER A 280 28.15 -16.10 7.82
CA SER A 280 27.01 -15.60 8.60
C SER A 280 26.15 -16.78 9.09
N LEU A 281 25.15 -16.50 9.93
CA LEU A 281 24.19 -17.54 10.32
C LEU A 281 23.32 -18.00 9.16
N GLU A 282 23.05 -17.13 8.19
CA GLU A 282 22.33 -17.49 6.97
C GLU A 282 23.06 -18.59 6.18
N HIS A 283 24.39 -18.51 6.08
CA HIS A 283 25.18 -19.57 5.43
C HIS A 283 24.98 -20.91 6.15
N TYR A 284 25.09 -20.91 7.48
CA TYR A 284 24.89 -22.14 8.26
C TYR A 284 23.45 -22.66 8.14
N TRP A 285 22.46 -21.79 8.24
CA TRP A 285 21.03 -22.11 8.14
C TRP A 285 20.69 -22.81 6.81
N LEU A 286 21.18 -22.25 5.70
CA LEU A 286 20.99 -22.83 4.38
C LEU A 286 21.77 -24.13 4.22
N CYS A 287 23.02 -24.20 4.70
CA CYS A 287 23.81 -25.43 4.69
C CYS A 287 23.16 -26.57 5.48
N ALA A 288 22.62 -26.29 6.66
CA ALA A 288 22.11 -27.29 7.60
C ALA A 288 20.95 -28.13 7.05
N GLN A 289 20.27 -27.64 6.01
CA GLN A 289 19.25 -28.37 5.27
C GLN A 289 19.83 -29.55 4.47
N TYR A 290 21.11 -29.51 4.13
CA TYR A 290 21.76 -30.49 3.24
C TYR A 290 22.81 -31.35 3.95
N ILE A 291 23.29 -30.95 5.13
CA ILE A 291 24.32 -31.72 5.88
C ILE A 291 23.84 -33.16 6.14
N GLY A 292 24.63 -34.12 5.68
CA GLY A 292 24.38 -35.56 5.80
C GLY A 292 23.44 -36.15 4.74
N GLN A 293 22.83 -35.30 3.89
CA GLN A 293 21.96 -35.71 2.78
C GLN A 293 22.63 -35.43 1.42
N ASP A 294 23.17 -34.22 1.25
CA ASP A 294 23.89 -33.77 0.06
C ASP A 294 25.03 -32.82 0.49
N ASP A 295 26.13 -33.42 0.95
CA ASP A 295 27.28 -32.67 1.48
C ASP A 295 27.97 -31.81 0.42
N ALA A 296 27.81 -32.13 -0.87
CA ALA A 296 28.34 -31.31 -1.96
C ALA A 296 27.57 -29.99 -2.06
N VAL A 297 26.25 -30.02 -1.98
CA VAL A 297 25.43 -28.81 -1.90
C VAL A 297 25.77 -28.04 -0.61
N ALA A 298 25.83 -28.72 0.54
CA ALA A 298 26.20 -28.07 1.81
C ALA A 298 27.55 -27.35 1.74
N ALA A 299 28.58 -27.98 1.16
CA ALA A 299 29.91 -27.39 1.01
C ALA A 299 29.93 -26.19 0.05
N SER A 300 29.16 -26.25 -1.04
CA SER A 300 29.05 -25.12 -1.98
C SER A 300 28.38 -23.90 -1.34
N ILE A 301 27.31 -24.10 -0.56
CA ILE A 301 26.65 -23.02 0.18
C ILE A 301 27.59 -22.45 1.24
N ALA A 302 28.32 -23.31 1.97
CA ALA A 302 29.23 -22.87 3.05
C ALA A 302 30.37 -21.99 2.54
N SER A 303 30.83 -22.23 1.31
CA SER A 303 31.91 -21.50 0.65
C SER A 303 31.45 -20.32 -0.21
N ALA A 304 30.14 -20.03 -0.25
CA ALA A 304 29.60 -18.89 -0.96
C ALA A 304 30.18 -17.57 -0.44
N ALA A 305 30.45 -16.63 -1.36
CA ALA A 305 31.06 -15.35 -1.02
C ALA A 305 30.08 -14.36 -0.37
N SER A 306 28.78 -14.59 -0.53
CA SER A 306 27.71 -13.74 0.01
C SER A 306 26.48 -14.57 0.39
N THR A 307 25.64 -14.01 1.26
CA THR A 307 24.34 -14.61 1.62
C THR A 307 23.41 -14.76 0.42
N GLU A 308 23.50 -13.87 -0.55
CA GLU A 308 22.76 -13.96 -1.81
C GLU A 308 23.22 -15.16 -2.64
N GLN A 309 24.53 -15.35 -2.79
CA GLN A 309 25.07 -16.51 -3.49
C GLN A 309 24.72 -17.83 -2.77
N ALA A 310 24.78 -17.83 -1.43
CA ALA A 310 24.36 -18.95 -0.61
C ALA A 310 22.88 -19.32 -0.86
N ALA A 311 21.99 -18.31 -0.89
CA ALA A 311 20.56 -18.51 -1.17
C ALA A 311 20.31 -19.02 -2.60
N ILE A 312 21.01 -18.51 -3.61
CA ILE A 312 20.93 -19.00 -4.99
C ILE A 312 21.31 -20.48 -5.08
N LEU A 313 22.40 -20.88 -4.42
CA LEU A 313 22.85 -22.26 -4.40
C LEU A 313 21.84 -23.18 -3.70
N ALA A 314 21.30 -22.75 -2.57
CA ALA A 314 20.28 -23.52 -1.84
C ALA A 314 18.98 -23.66 -2.64
N HIS A 315 18.44 -22.58 -3.20
CA HIS A 315 17.19 -22.59 -3.95
C HIS A 315 17.33 -23.27 -5.33
N GLY A 316 18.54 -23.30 -5.90
CA GLY A 316 18.83 -24.02 -7.14
C GLY A 316 19.01 -25.52 -6.95
N ALA A 317 19.23 -25.99 -5.71
CA ALA A 317 19.36 -27.41 -5.41
C ALA A 317 17.99 -28.13 -5.49
N SER A 318 18.02 -29.43 -5.80
CA SER A 318 16.81 -30.25 -5.81
C SER A 318 16.16 -30.25 -4.42
N PRO A 319 14.82 -30.11 -4.31
CA PRO A 319 14.13 -30.28 -3.04
C PRO A 319 14.40 -31.65 -2.38
N HIS A 320 14.70 -32.69 -3.17
CA HIS A 320 15.05 -34.03 -2.68
C HIS A 320 16.47 -34.12 -2.09
N SER A 321 17.31 -33.11 -2.30
CA SER A 321 18.64 -33.01 -1.67
C SER A 321 18.54 -32.49 -0.23
N GLN A 322 17.39 -31.95 0.20
CA GLN A 322 17.18 -31.56 1.59
C GLN A 322 16.92 -32.78 2.47
N ARG A 323 17.41 -32.71 3.70
CA ARG A 323 17.12 -33.73 4.72
C ARG A 323 15.61 -33.84 4.98
N PRO A 324 15.06 -35.06 5.10
CA PRO A 324 13.63 -35.26 5.26
C PRO A 324 13.08 -34.78 6.61
N ASP A 325 13.93 -34.68 7.64
CA ASP A 325 13.60 -34.27 9.02
C ASP A 325 13.86 -32.77 9.29
N TRP A 326 13.95 -31.94 8.24
CA TRP A 326 14.29 -30.52 8.41
C TRP A 326 13.28 -29.77 9.28
N ARG A 327 11.98 -30.05 9.13
CA ARG A 327 10.91 -29.34 9.85
C ARG A 327 10.99 -29.54 11.36
N GLU A 328 11.45 -30.70 11.80
CA GLU A 328 11.64 -31.09 13.20
C GLU A 328 12.96 -30.55 13.76
N ARG A 329 14.01 -30.48 12.92
CA ARG A 329 15.37 -30.10 13.33
C ARG A 329 15.61 -28.59 13.36
N ARG A 330 14.93 -27.83 12.50
CA ARG A 330 15.23 -26.42 12.21
C ARG A 330 15.27 -25.52 13.46
N ALA A 331 14.41 -25.76 14.46
CA ALA A 331 14.43 -25.00 15.71
C ALA A 331 15.74 -25.21 16.49
N ALA A 332 16.16 -26.48 16.64
CA ALA A 332 17.41 -26.82 17.33
C ALA A 332 18.64 -26.27 16.59
N VAL A 333 18.62 -26.33 15.26
CA VAL A 333 19.69 -25.78 14.41
C VAL A 333 19.81 -24.26 14.58
N MET A 334 18.70 -23.52 14.56
CA MET A 334 18.72 -22.07 14.76
C MET A 334 19.25 -21.70 16.16
N LEU A 335 18.86 -22.45 17.18
CA LEU A 335 19.31 -22.22 18.55
C LEU A 335 20.81 -22.53 18.74
N GLU A 336 21.30 -23.62 18.16
CA GLU A 336 22.75 -23.94 18.11
C GLU A 336 23.53 -22.81 17.43
N ALA A 337 23.05 -22.35 16.28
CA ALA A 337 23.65 -21.25 15.53
C ALA A 337 23.73 -19.97 16.36
N MET A 338 22.65 -19.62 17.07
CA MET A 338 22.58 -18.42 17.90
C MET A 338 23.54 -18.50 19.10
N ARG A 339 23.63 -19.67 19.76
CA ARG A 339 24.60 -19.92 20.84
C ARG A 339 26.05 -19.82 20.33
N ALA A 340 26.35 -20.36 19.15
CA ALA A 340 27.65 -20.22 18.52
C ALA A 340 27.98 -18.75 18.20
N LYS A 341 27.03 -17.98 17.63
CA LYS A 341 27.21 -16.56 17.34
C LYS A 341 27.52 -15.76 18.61
N VAL A 342 26.74 -15.95 19.67
CA VAL A 342 26.89 -15.25 20.95
C VAL A 342 28.22 -15.59 21.63
N SER A 343 28.59 -16.87 21.69
CA SER A 343 29.83 -17.31 22.36
C SER A 343 31.10 -16.84 21.64
N GLN A 344 31.07 -16.76 20.30
CA GLN A 344 32.23 -16.44 19.49
C GLN A 344 32.36 -14.94 19.18
N ASN A 345 31.29 -14.15 19.36
CA ASN A 345 31.25 -12.73 18.99
C ASN A 345 30.80 -11.85 20.18
N PRO A 346 31.75 -11.34 20.99
CA PRO A 346 31.43 -10.54 22.18
C PRO A 346 30.58 -9.31 21.90
N ALA A 347 30.81 -8.61 20.79
CA ALA A 347 30.01 -7.45 20.39
C ALA A 347 28.54 -7.81 20.14
N PHE A 348 28.29 -8.97 19.51
CA PHE A 348 26.93 -9.48 19.32
C PHE A 348 26.27 -9.83 20.66
N ALA A 349 27.01 -10.47 21.57
CA ALA A 349 26.51 -10.78 22.91
C ALA A 349 26.14 -9.51 23.71
N GLU A 350 26.91 -8.42 23.56
CA GLU A 350 26.59 -7.12 24.17
C GLU A 350 25.34 -6.48 23.57
N MET A 351 25.21 -6.45 22.24
CA MET A 351 24.00 -5.95 21.57
C MET A 351 22.76 -6.73 22.01
N LEU A 352 22.85 -8.07 22.07
CA LEU A 352 21.76 -8.91 22.52
C LEU A 352 21.37 -8.62 23.98
N ARG A 353 22.34 -8.41 24.87
CA ARG A 353 22.06 -8.01 26.27
C ARG A 353 21.41 -6.63 26.37
N ALA A 354 21.84 -5.68 25.53
CA ALA A 354 21.33 -4.31 25.53
C ALA A 354 19.83 -4.23 25.20
N THR A 355 19.25 -5.27 24.58
CA THR A 355 17.80 -5.37 24.38
C THR A 355 16.99 -5.47 25.68
N GLY A 356 17.61 -5.72 26.83
CA GLY A 356 16.95 -5.74 28.13
C GLY A 356 15.86 -6.81 28.22
N GLU A 357 14.71 -6.48 28.82
CA GLU A 357 13.53 -7.36 28.88
C GLU A 357 12.61 -7.26 27.65
N LYS A 358 12.98 -6.46 26.64
CA LYS A 358 12.11 -6.27 25.47
C LYS A 358 11.88 -7.59 24.73
N THR A 359 10.68 -7.77 24.20
CA THR A 359 10.40 -8.86 23.26
C THR A 359 11.18 -8.60 21.98
N ILE A 360 12.05 -9.52 21.59
CA ILE A 360 12.83 -9.39 20.36
C ILE A 360 12.00 -9.93 19.20
N VAL A 361 11.80 -9.12 18.16
CA VAL A 361 11.06 -9.50 16.96
C VAL A 361 11.93 -9.34 15.71
N CYS A 362 12.12 -10.45 15.01
CA CYS A 362 12.72 -10.49 13.68
C CYS A 362 11.64 -10.22 12.63
N VAL A 363 11.82 -9.20 11.80
CA VAL A 363 10.95 -8.96 10.63
C VAL A 363 11.55 -9.67 9.42
N ASP A 364 10.81 -10.63 8.86
CA ASP A 364 11.28 -11.53 7.81
C ASP A 364 10.14 -11.99 6.87
N THR A 365 10.49 -12.32 5.63
CA THR A 365 9.59 -12.90 4.63
C THR A 365 9.23 -14.37 4.86
N ASP A 366 9.99 -15.10 5.68
CA ASP A 366 9.68 -16.44 6.15
C ASP A 366 8.81 -16.35 7.43
N PRO A 367 7.54 -16.79 7.37
CA PRO A 367 6.62 -16.73 8.51
C PRO A 367 7.03 -17.68 9.65
N TRP A 368 7.94 -18.63 9.44
CA TRP A 368 8.53 -19.41 10.52
C TRP A 368 9.63 -18.63 11.25
N ALA A 369 10.54 -18.01 10.51
CA ALA A 369 11.68 -17.31 11.08
C ALA A 369 11.29 -16.01 11.80
N GLY A 370 10.47 -15.18 11.15
CA GLY A 370 10.15 -13.83 11.59
C GLY A 370 8.66 -13.49 11.62
N MET A 371 8.38 -12.19 11.58
CA MET A 371 7.06 -11.58 11.52
C MET A 371 6.92 -10.69 10.27
N GLN A 372 5.71 -10.59 9.73
CA GLN A 372 5.33 -9.76 8.60
C GLN A 372 4.17 -8.85 9.02
N ALA A 373 4.07 -7.64 8.45
CA ALA A 373 2.96 -6.73 8.75
C ALA A 373 2.37 -6.03 7.51
N PRO A 374 1.98 -6.76 6.44
CA PRO A 374 1.46 -6.15 5.20
C PRO A 374 0.14 -5.38 5.40
N GLY A 375 -0.55 -5.56 6.52
CA GLY A 375 -1.72 -4.79 6.94
C GLY A 375 -1.54 -4.06 8.27
N GLY A 376 -0.31 -3.84 8.72
CA GLY A 376 -0.05 -3.17 10.01
C GLY A 376 -0.27 -4.05 11.26
N ILE A 377 -0.63 -5.33 11.09
CA ILE A 377 -0.67 -6.31 12.18
C ILE A 377 0.38 -7.38 11.91
N ALA A 378 1.24 -7.59 12.89
CA ALA A 378 2.30 -8.58 12.81
C ALA A 378 1.73 -10.01 12.82
N THR A 379 2.13 -10.82 11.84
CA THR A 379 1.83 -12.25 11.75
C THR A 379 3.13 -13.02 11.51
N GLY A 380 3.19 -14.27 11.97
CA GLY A 380 4.40 -15.10 11.90
C GLY A 380 4.75 -15.73 13.25
N GLN A 381 5.77 -16.58 13.27
CA GLN A 381 6.14 -17.33 14.47
C GLN A 381 7.30 -16.70 15.23
N ASN A 382 8.05 -15.78 14.62
CA ASN A 382 9.19 -15.09 15.24
C ASN A 382 10.21 -16.04 15.90
N ASN A 383 10.47 -17.22 15.31
CA ASN A 383 11.33 -18.21 15.95
C ASN A 383 12.78 -17.73 16.10
N VAL A 384 13.28 -16.87 15.20
CA VAL A 384 14.60 -16.24 15.36
C VAL A 384 14.63 -15.35 16.61
N GLY A 385 13.62 -14.49 16.80
CA GLY A 385 13.50 -13.65 17.98
C GLY A 385 13.38 -14.47 19.27
N LYS A 386 12.62 -15.58 19.25
CA LYS A 386 12.52 -16.52 20.38
C LYS A 386 13.87 -17.14 20.74
N CYS A 387 14.62 -17.64 19.75
CA CYS A 387 15.97 -18.17 19.98
C CYS A 387 16.91 -17.11 20.56
N MET A 388 16.85 -15.86 20.10
CA MET A 388 17.64 -14.77 20.67
C MET A 388 17.29 -14.50 22.13
N MET A 389 15.99 -14.49 22.48
CA MET A 389 15.54 -14.29 23.86
C MET A 389 15.97 -15.44 24.79
N GLU A 390 15.96 -16.68 24.30
CA GLU A 390 16.45 -17.84 25.04
C GLU A 390 17.95 -17.71 25.34
N VAL A 391 18.77 -17.46 24.32
CA VAL A 391 20.23 -17.29 24.50
C VAL A 391 20.55 -16.05 25.33
N ARG A 392 19.76 -14.97 25.22
CA ARG A 392 19.87 -13.80 26.11
C ARG A 392 19.64 -14.17 27.58
N GLY A 393 18.71 -15.07 27.86
CA GLY A 393 18.47 -15.62 29.20
C GLY A 393 19.68 -16.39 29.73
N GLU A 394 20.28 -17.25 28.90
CA GLU A 394 21.50 -18.00 29.24
C GLU A 394 22.69 -17.07 29.56
N LEU A 395 22.83 -15.96 28.83
CA LEU A 395 23.88 -14.98 29.10
C LEU A 395 23.79 -14.32 30.48
N ARG A 396 22.61 -14.33 31.11
CA ARG A 396 22.38 -13.75 32.44
C ARG A 396 22.71 -14.73 33.55
N SER A 397 22.41 -16.02 33.37
CA SER A 397 22.64 -17.05 34.39
C SER A 397 24.13 -17.33 34.63
N VAL A 398 24.98 -17.15 33.62
CA VAL A 398 26.45 -17.33 33.70
C VAL A 398 27.14 -16.27 34.57
N ARG A 399 26.46 -15.16 34.93
CA ARG A 399 27.02 -14.04 35.71
C ARG A 399 26.57 -13.97 37.17
N SER A 400 25.70 -14.88 37.63
CA SER A 400 25.15 -14.91 38.99
C SER A 400 25.93 -15.82 39.96
N ILE A 401 27.16 -16.19 39.60
CA ILE A 401 28.17 -16.86 40.42
C ILE A 401 29.44 -16.02 40.32
#